data_AF-A0A259Q3D5-F1
#
_entry.id   AF-A0A259Q3D5-F1
#
_cell.length_a   1.000
_cell.length_b   1.000
_cell.length_c   1.000
_cell.angle_alpha   90.00
_cell.angle_beta   90.00
_cell.angle_gamma   90.00
#
_symmetry.space_group_name_H-M   'P 1'
#
loop_
_entity.id
_entity.type
_entity.pdbx_description
1 polymer ?
#
loop_
_entity_poly.entity_id
_entity_poly.type
_entity_poly.pdbx_seq_one_letter_code
_entity_poly.pdbx_strand_id
1 'polypeptide(L)'
;MVVAMAVAASYFFLTDSPRAPRATFSLLSGRTLSTGQLRGKVYLVDFWATSCATCIAEMPQMIQTYERFRGKDFDFIAVAMSYDPANYVADYSRTRHLPFQVALDGSGQVARAFYDVRMTPTTFL
;
A
#
# COMPACT_ATOMS: atom_id res chain seq x y z
N MET A 1 -31.94 20.81 43.67
CA MET A 1 -31.09 19.61 43.51
C MET A 1 -31.78 18.63 42.58
N VAL A 2 -31.03 17.71 41.98
CA VAL A 2 -31.41 16.65 40.99
C VAL A 2 -31.17 17.08 39.54
N VAL A 3 -29.90 17.20 39.13
CA VAL A 3 -29.04 16.18 38.47
C VAL A 3 -29.35 16.07 36.97
N ALA A 4 -28.53 16.78 36.20
CA ALA A 4 -28.35 16.58 34.77
C ALA A 4 -27.73 15.20 34.51
N MET A 5 -28.31 14.42 33.62
CA MET A 5 -27.69 13.21 33.07
C MET A 5 -27.51 13.43 31.57
N ALA A 6 -26.33 13.93 31.22
CA ALA A 6 -25.86 13.97 29.85
C ALA A 6 -25.66 12.54 29.35
N VAL A 7 -26.53 12.07 28.46
CA VAL A 7 -26.29 10.84 27.69
C VAL A 7 -25.38 11.20 26.52
N ALA A 8 -24.11 11.42 26.81
CA ALA A 8 -23.05 11.61 25.81
C ALA A 8 -21.87 10.65 26.09
N ALA A 9 -22.17 9.46 26.59
CA ALA A 9 -21.19 8.44 26.89
C ALA A 9 -21.49 7.19 26.07
N SER A 10 -20.81 7.03 24.92
CA SER A 10 -20.31 5.72 24.44
C SER A 10 -19.83 5.67 22.97
N TYR A 11 -19.81 6.77 22.20
CA TYR A 11 -19.22 6.70 20.84
C TYR A 11 -17.69 6.86 20.80
N PHE A 12 -17.04 7.16 21.92
CA PHE A 12 -15.59 7.09 22.05
C PHE A 12 -15.15 5.64 22.32
N PHE A 13 -15.51 4.72 21.43
CA PHE A 13 -14.64 3.58 21.22
C PHE A 13 -13.36 4.15 20.62
N LEU A 14 -12.32 4.15 21.44
CA LEU A 14 -10.95 4.49 21.11
C LEU A 14 -10.56 3.82 19.79
N THR A 15 -10.65 4.56 18.68
CA THR A 15 -10.07 4.15 17.42
C THR A 15 -8.57 4.37 17.52
N ASP A 16 -7.86 3.53 18.26
CA ASP A 16 -6.44 3.34 18.01
C ASP A 16 -6.33 2.49 16.73
N SER A 17 -6.69 3.10 15.59
CA SER A 17 -6.38 2.50 14.30
C SER A 17 -4.86 2.39 14.24
N PRO A 18 -4.29 1.18 14.11
CA PRO A 18 -2.85 1.02 14.10
C PRO A 18 -2.28 1.94 13.02
N ARG A 19 -1.44 2.88 13.45
CA ARG A 19 -0.80 3.83 12.55
C ARG A 19 -0.01 3.04 11.52
N ALA A 20 -0.19 3.38 10.25
CA ALA A 20 0.55 2.73 9.20
C ALA A 20 2.08 2.80 9.47
N PRO A 21 2.83 1.71 9.20
CA PRO A 21 4.26 1.66 9.48
C PRO A 21 5.03 2.81 8.82
N ARG A 22 6.12 3.23 9.47
CA ARG A 22 7.06 4.17 8.84
C ARG A 22 7.87 3.41 7.81
N ALA A 23 7.72 3.77 6.55
CA ALA A 23 8.45 3.17 5.44
C ALA A 23 8.80 4.21 4.39
N THR A 24 9.83 3.88 3.62
CA THR A 24 10.33 4.66 2.50
C THR A 24 10.41 3.73 1.29
N PHE A 25 9.65 4.05 0.25
CA PHE A 25 9.53 3.31 -0.99
C PHE A 25 10.48 3.89 -2.04
N SER A 26 11.36 3.05 -2.57
CA SER A 26 12.20 3.37 -3.74
C SER A 26 11.42 3.05 -5.01
N LEU A 27 10.92 4.08 -5.69
CA LEU A 27 10.04 3.92 -6.84
C LEU A 27 10.83 3.58 -8.11
N LEU A 28 10.22 2.82 -9.03
CA LEU A 28 10.77 2.56 -10.36
C LEU A 28 11.04 3.84 -11.17
N SER A 29 10.34 4.94 -10.85
CA SER A 29 10.58 6.25 -11.47
C SER A 29 11.89 6.92 -11.02
N GLY A 30 12.65 6.32 -10.10
CA GLY A 30 13.85 6.90 -9.49
C GLY A 30 13.56 7.87 -8.34
N ARG A 31 12.27 8.09 -8.03
CA ARG A 31 11.84 8.92 -6.90
C ARG A 31 11.72 8.09 -5.63
N THR A 32 11.68 8.78 -4.50
CA THR A 32 11.41 8.19 -3.19
C THR A 32 10.08 8.71 -2.66
N LEU A 33 9.30 7.82 -2.05
CA LEU A 33 8.03 8.14 -1.39
C LEU A 33 8.07 7.61 0.04
N SER A 34 7.71 8.43 1.03
CA SER A 34 7.62 7.99 2.42
C SER A 34 6.16 7.96 2.89
N THR A 35 5.83 7.09 3.85
CA THR A 35 4.48 7.07 4.44
C THR A 35 4.13 8.39 5.15
N GLY A 36 5.13 9.20 5.53
CA GLY A 36 4.94 10.56 6.01
C GLY A 36 4.33 11.51 4.97
N GLN A 37 4.67 11.35 3.69
CA GLN A 37 4.13 12.13 2.57
C GLN A 37 2.70 11.70 2.17
N LEU A 38 2.26 10.52 2.61
CA LEU A 38 0.92 9.98 2.37
C LEU A 38 -0.07 10.32 3.48
N ARG A 39 0.34 11.05 4.51
CA ARG A 39 -0.55 11.44 5.61
C ARG A 39 -1.73 12.26 5.10
N GLY A 40 -2.93 11.91 5.58
CA GLY A 40 -4.17 12.56 5.18
C GLY A 40 -4.79 11.98 3.90
N LYS A 41 -4.12 11.03 3.26
CA LYS A 41 -4.65 10.26 2.13
C LYS A 41 -4.97 8.83 2.57
N VAL A 42 -5.92 8.21 1.90
CA VAL A 42 -6.07 6.75 1.93
C VAL A 42 -5.05 6.17 0.98
N TYR A 43 -4.33 5.12 1.36
CA TYR A 43 -3.39 4.50 0.43
C TYR A 43 -3.34 3.00 0.58
N LEU A 44 -3.31 2.31 -0.56
CA LEU A 44 -3.21 0.88 -0.63
C LEU A 44 -1.75 0.48 -0.91
N VAL A 45 -1.23 -0.45 -0.12
CA VAL A 45 0.12 -1.02 -0.30
C VAL A 45 -0.03 -2.49 -0.62
N ASP A 46 0.38 -2.88 -1.83
CA ASP A 46 0.29 -4.26 -2.31
C ASP A 46 1.67 -4.87 -2.49
N PHE A 47 1.96 -5.94 -1.78
CA PHE A 47 3.21 -6.70 -1.89
C PHE A 47 3.05 -7.81 -2.91
N TRP A 48 3.85 -7.76 -3.98
CA TRP A 48 3.70 -8.63 -5.13
C TRP A 48 5.06 -9.07 -5.71
N ALA A 49 5.02 -10.01 -6.65
CA ALA A 49 6.19 -10.40 -7.44
C ALA A 49 5.78 -10.85 -8.85
N THR A 50 6.64 -10.68 -9.85
CA THR A 50 6.41 -11.14 -11.23
C THR A 50 6.32 -12.67 -11.32
N SER A 51 6.94 -13.39 -10.39
CA SER A 51 6.87 -14.84 -10.24
C SER A 51 5.66 -15.36 -9.46
N CYS A 52 4.85 -14.48 -8.89
CA CYS A 52 3.64 -14.82 -8.15
C CYS A 52 2.43 -14.91 -9.10
N ALA A 53 2.00 -16.13 -9.44
CA ALA A 53 0.91 -16.35 -10.39
C ALA A 53 -0.40 -15.64 -10.00
N THR A 54 -0.77 -15.69 -8.72
CA THR A 54 -1.97 -15.03 -8.20
C THR A 54 -1.88 -13.50 -8.33
N CYS A 55 -0.72 -12.92 -8.00
CA CYS A 55 -0.48 -11.49 -8.14
C CYS A 55 -0.68 -11.02 -9.60
N ILE A 56 -0.18 -11.80 -10.56
CA ILE A 56 -0.36 -11.50 -11.99
C ILE A 56 -1.83 -11.60 -12.41
N ALA A 57 -2.57 -12.58 -11.88
CA ALA A 57 -3.98 -12.78 -12.17
C ALA A 57 -4.86 -11.65 -11.59
N GLU A 58 -4.49 -11.10 -10.44
CA GLU A 58 -5.24 -10.03 -9.74
C GLU A 58 -4.88 -8.62 -10.23
N MET A 59 -3.73 -8.44 -10.89
CA MET A 59 -3.26 -7.13 -11.38
C MET A 59 -4.30 -6.34 -12.20
N PRO A 60 -5.09 -6.95 -13.12
CA PRO A 60 -6.13 -6.22 -13.86
C PRO A 60 -7.22 -5.63 -12.96
N GLN A 61 -7.53 -6.28 -11.82
CA GLN A 61 -8.48 -5.78 -10.84
C GLN A 61 -7.86 -4.64 -10.00
N MET A 62 -6.56 -4.73 -9.71
CA MET A 62 -5.82 -3.64 -9.04
C MET A 62 -5.80 -2.37 -9.88
N ILE A 63 -5.58 -2.50 -11.20
CA ILE A 63 -5.68 -1.40 -12.16
C ILE A 63 -7.09 -0.77 -12.11
N GLN A 64 -8.14 -1.59 -12.21
CA GLN A 64 -9.53 -1.08 -12.14
C GLN A 64 -9.83 -0.36 -10.81
N THR A 65 -9.30 -0.89 -9.71
CA THR A 65 -9.47 -0.28 -8.38
C THR A 65 -8.80 1.08 -8.33
N TYR A 66 -7.54 1.18 -8.79
CA TYR A 66 -6.85 2.46 -8.87
C TYR A 66 -7.59 3.46 -9.76
N GLU A 67 -8.03 3.06 -10.95
CA GLU A 67 -8.76 3.95 -11.86
C GLU A 67 -10.09 4.45 -11.26
N ARG A 68 -10.75 3.65 -10.42
CA ARG A 68 -11.99 4.05 -9.74
C ARG A 68 -11.78 5.11 -8.66
N PHE A 69 -10.63 5.10 -8.00
CA PHE A 69 -10.33 5.93 -6.82
C PHE A 69 -9.30 7.03 -7.06
N ARG A 70 -8.52 6.97 -8.15
CA ARG A 70 -7.57 8.03 -8.51
C ARG A 70 -8.24 9.41 -8.49
N GLY A 71 -7.55 10.39 -7.91
CA GLY A 71 -8.07 11.74 -7.76
C GLY A 71 -9.00 11.97 -6.55
N LYS A 72 -9.27 10.94 -5.72
CA LYS A 72 -10.07 11.04 -4.49
C LYS A 72 -9.24 10.91 -3.21
N ASP A 73 -8.11 11.62 -3.15
CA ASP A 73 -7.13 11.50 -2.05
C ASP A 73 -6.71 10.04 -1.77
N PHE A 74 -6.61 9.26 -2.85
CA PHE A 74 -6.22 7.85 -2.86
C PHE A 74 -4.89 7.67 -3.59
N ASP A 75 -3.96 6.95 -2.96
CA ASP A 75 -2.70 6.51 -3.57
C ASP A 75 -2.60 4.97 -3.56
N PHE A 76 -1.92 4.39 -4.56
CA PHE A 76 -1.64 2.95 -4.63
C PHE A 76 -0.15 2.76 -4.83
N ILE A 77 0.47 1.96 -3.96
CA ILE A 77 1.88 1.58 -4.02
C ILE A 77 2.00 0.06 -4.16
N ALA A 78 2.43 -0.41 -5.33
CA ALA A 78 2.74 -1.81 -5.58
C ALA A 78 4.22 -2.07 -5.27
N VAL A 79 4.49 -2.77 -4.18
CA VAL A 79 5.85 -3.08 -3.68
C VAL A 79 6.28 -4.45 -4.22
N ALA A 80 7.25 -4.45 -5.12
CA ALA A 80 7.87 -5.67 -5.61
C ALA A 80 8.84 -6.23 -4.56
N MET A 81 8.69 -7.51 -4.23
CA MET A 81 9.49 -8.19 -3.20
C MET A 81 10.98 -8.23 -3.54
N SER A 82 11.81 -8.33 -2.52
CA SER A 82 13.29 -8.30 -2.63
C SER A 82 13.89 -9.36 -3.55
N TYR A 83 13.22 -10.49 -3.72
CA TYR A 83 13.65 -11.60 -4.57
C TYR A 83 13.25 -11.43 -6.05
N ASP A 84 12.49 -10.39 -6.38
CA ASP A 84 12.02 -10.15 -7.75
C ASP A 84 13.02 -9.28 -8.54
N PRO A 85 13.56 -9.76 -9.67
CA PRO A 85 14.53 -9.00 -10.45
C PRO A 85 13.97 -7.67 -10.95
N ALA A 86 14.66 -6.56 -10.67
CA ALA A 86 14.20 -5.21 -10.99
C ALA A 86 13.85 -5.00 -12.48
N ASN A 87 14.58 -5.65 -13.39
CA ASN A 87 14.30 -5.59 -14.82
C ASN A 87 12.96 -6.27 -15.18
N TYR A 88 12.60 -7.37 -14.52
CA TYR A 88 11.31 -8.03 -14.74
C TYR A 88 10.15 -7.18 -14.22
N VAL A 89 10.30 -6.59 -13.03
CA VAL A 89 9.31 -5.66 -12.47
C VAL A 89 9.12 -4.46 -13.41
N ALA A 90 10.21 -3.88 -13.92
CA ALA A 90 10.16 -2.74 -14.84
C ALA A 90 9.49 -3.11 -16.17
N ASP A 91 9.86 -4.25 -16.76
CA ASP A 91 9.26 -4.72 -18.01
C ASP A 91 7.77 -5.05 -17.85
N TYR A 92 7.39 -5.72 -16.77
CA TYR A 92 5.99 -5.97 -16.46
C TYR A 92 5.22 -4.66 -16.30
N SER A 93 5.74 -3.73 -15.49
CA SER A 93 5.09 -2.44 -15.23
C SER A 93 4.86 -1.64 -16.50
N ARG A 94 5.88 -1.60 -17.38
CA ARG A 94 5.82 -0.90 -18.67
C ARG A 94 4.86 -1.59 -19.64
N THR A 95 4.97 -2.90 -19.83
CA THR A 95 4.17 -3.62 -20.83
C THR A 95 2.70 -3.77 -20.44
N ARG A 96 2.39 -3.72 -19.15
CA ARG A 96 1.02 -3.72 -18.62
C ARG A 96 0.48 -2.33 -18.31
N HIS A 97 1.28 -1.29 -18.54
CA HIS A 97 0.91 0.11 -18.34
C HIS A 97 0.32 0.36 -16.94
N LEU A 98 1.01 -0.14 -15.90
CA LEU A 98 0.52 0.02 -14.53
C LEU A 98 0.36 1.52 -14.19
N PRO A 99 -0.85 1.97 -13.82
CA PRO A 99 -1.14 3.40 -13.67
C PRO A 99 -0.77 3.96 -12.29
N PHE A 100 -0.40 3.08 -11.36
CA PHE A 100 -0.04 3.39 -9.97
C PHE A 100 1.47 3.34 -9.73
N GLN A 101 1.91 3.75 -8.53
CA GLN A 101 3.33 3.77 -8.18
C GLN A 101 3.83 2.34 -7.95
N VAL A 102 4.98 2.01 -8.52
CA VAL A 102 5.66 0.72 -8.31
C VAL A 102 6.96 0.96 -7.57
N ALA A 103 7.18 0.24 -6.48
CA ALA A 103 8.36 0.32 -5.64
C ALA A 103 9.16 -0.98 -5.70
N LEU A 104 10.49 -0.87 -5.62
CA LEU A 104 11.40 -2.01 -5.50
C LEU A 104 11.85 -2.15 -4.04
N ASP A 105 11.51 -3.24 -3.37
CA ASP A 105 12.00 -3.53 -2.03
C ASP A 105 13.25 -4.42 -2.05
N GLY A 106 14.27 -4.03 -2.81
CA GLY A 106 15.50 -4.84 -2.98
C GLY A 106 16.23 -5.18 -1.67
N SER A 107 16.02 -4.40 -0.60
CA SER A 107 16.60 -4.65 0.73
C SER A 107 15.68 -5.44 1.69
N GLY A 108 14.42 -5.66 1.31
CA GLY A 108 13.38 -6.26 2.16
C GLY A 108 12.97 -5.37 3.34
N GLN A 109 13.37 -4.10 3.39
CA GLN A 109 13.10 -3.22 4.51
C GLN A 109 11.62 -2.81 4.57
N VAL A 110 10.99 -2.62 3.42
CA VAL A 110 9.58 -2.25 3.36
C VAL A 110 8.73 -3.43 3.83
N ALA A 111 8.96 -4.64 3.32
CA ALA A 111 8.27 -5.85 3.75
C ALA A 111 8.42 -6.10 5.26
N ARG A 112 9.64 -5.92 5.80
CA ARG A 112 9.88 -6.00 7.26
C ARG A 112 9.09 -4.95 8.05
N ALA A 113 9.05 -3.71 7.56
CA ALA A 113 8.31 -2.64 8.23
C ALA A 113 6.80 -2.90 8.22
N PHE A 114 6.29 -3.50 7.16
CA PHE A 114 4.88 -3.90 7.03
C PHE A 114 4.59 -5.26 7.66
N TYR A 115 4.95 -5.40 8.94
CA TYR A 115 4.65 -6.60 9.74
C TYR A 115 5.30 -7.88 9.21
N ASP A 116 6.52 -7.76 8.66
CA ASP A 116 7.32 -8.89 8.17
C ASP A 116 6.58 -9.70 7.08
N VAL A 117 6.15 -9.02 6.01
CA VAL A 117 5.53 -9.66 4.85
C VAL A 117 6.52 -10.66 4.22
N ARG A 118 6.10 -11.93 4.14
CA ARG A 118 6.89 -13.01 3.54
C ARG A 118 6.19 -13.70 2.36
N MET A 119 4.89 -13.50 2.21
CA MET A 119 4.08 -14.15 1.18
C MET A 119 3.37 -13.10 0.32
N THR A 120 3.21 -13.41 -0.95
CA THR A 120 2.50 -12.58 -1.91
C THR A 120 1.32 -13.35 -2.53
N PRO A 121 0.23 -12.66 -2.90
CA PRO A 121 -0.02 -11.24 -2.63
C PRO A 121 -0.32 -10.98 -1.14
N THR A 122 0.05 -9.80 -0.65
CA THR A 122 -0.39 -9.28 0.66
C THR A 122 -0.70 -7.80 0.51
N THR A 123 -1.90 -7.37 0.89
CA THR A 123 -2.35 -6.00 0.68
C THR A 123 -2.76 -5.35 2.00
N PHE A 124 -2.38 -4.08 2.18
CA PHE A 124 -2.77 -3.23 3.30
C PHE A 124 -3.49 -1.97 2.79
N LEU A 125 -4.43 -1.46 3.59
CA LEU A 125 -5.17 -0.21 3.34
C LEU A 125 -5.09 0.69 4.56
#